data_AF-A0A1G9V1M8-F1
#
_entry.id   AF-A0A1G9V1M8-F1
#
_cell.length_a   1.000
_cell.length_b   1.000
_cell.length_c   1.000
_cell.angle_alpha   90.00
_cell.angle_beta   90.00
_cell.angle_gamma   90.00
#
_symmetry.space_group_name_H-M   'P 1'
#
loop_
_entity.id
_entity.type
_entity.pdbx_description
1 polymer ?
#
loop_
_entity_poly.entity_id
_entity_poly.type
_entity_poly.pdbx_seq_one_letter_code
_entity_poly.pdbx_strand_id
1 'polypeptide(L)'
;MRLSDWHDRVHLVGLAAVLAALGWLILVGAPTDSAARADSGVERAMERQMAYQARVAFLEQVYGPVEELRREGKSQQALLMLEQLNRNYAGEAHGFILQGMILHEMGVLDRAAASFVRGLRINGDYVDQRSPLTRRAQIQALVDEGHDRLAARARANPDNPSIVAALRNVYYLQSRLAGGCE
;
A
#
# COMPACT_ATOMS: atom_id res chain seq x y z
N MET A 1 63.25 2.40 -47.44
CA MET A 1 62.01 1.71 -47.88
C MET A 1 61.90 0.38 -47.14
N ARG A 2 60.72 0.06 -46.59
CA ARG A 2 60.28 -1.28 -46.09
C ARG A 2 60.87 -1.83 -44.78
N LEU A 3 60.66 -1.13 -43.64
CA LEU A 3 60.61 -1.82 -42.32
C LEU A 3 59.32 -1.54 -41.53
N SER A 4 58.54 -0.50 -41.85
CA SER A 4 57.24 -0.23 -41.19
C SER A 4 56.15 -1.22 -41.60
N ASP A 5 56.16 -1.66 -42.87
CA ASP A 5 55.13 -2.53 -43.45
C ASP A 5 54.93 -3.86 -42.72
N TRP A 6 55.97 -4.45 -42.15
CA TRP A 6 55.86 -5.76 -41.50
C TRP A 6 55.34 -5.63 -40.07
N HIS A 7 55.83 -4.65 -39.32
CA HIS A 7 55.38 -4.35 -37.96
C HIS A 7 53.93 -3.88 -37.95
N ASP A 8 53.55 -2.97 -38.86
CA ASP A 8 52.17 -2.48 -38.96
C ASP A 8 51.18 -3.61 -39.30
N ARG A 9 51.57 -4.55 -40.18
CA ARG A 9 50.75 -5.73 -40.47
C ARG A 9 50.58 -6.64 -39.27
N VAL A 10 51.64 -6.86 -38.48
CA VAL A 10 51.57 -7.67 -37.25
C VAL A 10 50.66 -7.00 -36.22
N HIS A 11 50.75 -5.68 -36.05
CA HIS A 11 49.88 -4.93 -35.16
C HIS A 11 48.41 -4.95 -35.60
N LEU A 12 48.14 -4.81 -36.90
CA LEU A 12 46.79 -4.88 -37.46
C LEU A 12 46.15 -6.25 -37.26
N VAL A 13 46.92 -7.33 -37.47
CA VAL A 13 46.43 -8.71 -37.23
C VAL A 13 46.18 -8.94 -35.74
N GLY A 14 47.06 -8.44 -34.85
CA GLY A 14 46.85 -8.53 -33.40
C GLY A 14 45.59 -7.79 -32.95
N LEU A 15 45.36 -6.59 -33.46
CA LEU A 15 44.17 -5.79 -33.14
C LEU A 15 42.89 -6.45 -33.68
N ALA A 16 42.93 -7.01 -34.89
CA ALA A 16 41.82 -7.78 -35.45
C ALA A 16 41.50 -9.03 -34.60
N ALA A 17 42.51 -9.74 -34.10
CA ALA A 17 42.33 -10.89 -33.23
C ALA A 17 41.69 -10.51 -31.88
N VAL A 18 42.11 -9.39 -31.27
CA VAL A 18 41.50 -8.87 -30.04
C VAL A 18 40.05 -8.46 -30.27
N LEU A 19 39.75 -7.77 -31.37
CA LEU A 19 38.38 -7.41 -31.72
C LEU A 19 37.50 -8.64 -32.01
N ALA A 20 38.04 -9.66 -32.68
CA ALA A 20 37.33 -10.91 -32.91
C ALA A 20 37.08 -11.67 -31.60
N ALA A 21 38.05 -11.70 -30.68
CA ALA A 21 37.90 -12.29 -29.36
C ALA A 21 36.86 -11.55 -28.50
N LEU A 22 36.87 -10.21 -28.52
CA LEU A 22 35.84 -9.38 -27.87
C LEU A 22 34.46 -9.60 -28.50
N GLY A 23 34.36 -9.65 -29.82
CA GLY A 23 33.12 -9.94 -30.53
C GLY A 23 32.56 -11.33 -30.21
N TRP A 24 33.43 -12.33 -30.12
CA TRP A 24 33.07 -13.69 -29.70
C TRP A 24 32.61 -13.73 -28.24
N LEU A 25 33.29 -12.99 -27.35
CA LEU A 25 32.91 -12.88 -25.94
C LEU A 25 31.54 -12.22 -25.77
N ILE A 26 31.21 -11.22 -26.62
CA ILE A 26 29.89 -10.60 -26.64
C ILE A 26 28.84 -11.58 -27.18
N LEU A 27 29.15 -12.37 -28.21
CA LEU A 27 28.21 -13.34 -28.78
C LEU A 27 27.91 -14.51 -27.83
N VAL A 28 28.93 -15.00 -27.12
CA VAL A 28 28.82 -16.16 -26.20
C VAL A 28 28.42 -15.73 -24.79
N GLY A 29 28.83 -14.53 -24.37
CA GLY A 29 28.55 -13.96 -23.06
C GLY A 29 27.30 -13.10 -22.99
N ALA A 30 26.59 -12.87 -24.11
CA ALA A 30 25.29 -12.20 -24.09
C ALA A 30 24.32 -13.04 -23.25
N PRO A 31 23.91 -12.57 -22.06
CA PRO A 31 22.90 -13.28 -21.30
C PRO A 31 21.67 -13.40 -22.18
N THR A 32 21.14 -14.62 -22.30
CA THR A 32 19.87 -14.80 -23.01
C THR A 32 18.86 -13.82 -22.42
N ASP A 33 18.20 -13.08 -23.28
CA ASP A 33 17.31 -11.97 -22.97
C ASP A 33 16.20 -12.35 -21.96
N SER A 34 15.94 -13.63 -21.80
CA SER A 34 15.08 -14.26 -20.78
C SER A 34 15.67 -14.31 -19.38
N ALA A 35 16.97 -14.61 -19.23
CA ALA A 35 17.64 -14.71 -17.94
C ALA A 35 17.84 -13.33 -17.29
N ALA A 36 18.24 -12.32 -18.08
CA ALA A 36 18.38 -10.94 -17.60
C ALA A 36 17.02 -10.32 -17.20
N ARG A 37 15.93 -10.64 -17.94
CA ARG A 37 14.58 -10.21 -17.56
C ARG A 37 14.08 -10.89 -16.29
N ALA A 38 14.36 -12.18 -16.09
CA ALA A 38 13.99 -12.91 -14.88
C ALA A 38 14.69 -12.37 -13.63
N ASP A 39 16.00 -12.09 -13.72
CA ASP A 39 16.80 -11.53 -12.62
C ASP A 39 16.29 -10.14 -12.19
N SER A 40 16.04 -9.26 -13.17
CA SER A 40 15.43 -7.94 -12.92
C SER A 40 14.01 -8.01 -12.34
N GLY A 41 13.28 -9.10 -12.60
CA GLY A 41 11.93 -9.32 -12.07
C GLY A 41 11.95 -9.73 -10.59
N VAL A 42 12.89 -10.60 -10.22
CA VAL A 42 13.12 -11.01 -8.83
C VAL A 42 13.61 -9.84 -7.99
N GLU A 43 14.56 -9.04 -8.51
CA GLU A 43 15.06 -7.86 -7.84
C GLU A 43 13.94 -6.84 -7.55
N ARG A 44 13.12 -6.50 -8.55
CA ARG A 44 11.97 -5.59 -8.37
C ARG A 44 10.89 -6.15 -7.44
N ALA A 45 10.70 -7.47 -7.41
CA ALA A 45 9.77 -8.10 -6.46
C ALA A 45 10.30 -7.97 -5.03
N MET A 46 11.60 -8.22 -4.83
CA MET A 46 12.26 -8.07 -3.54
C MET A 46 12.27 -6.61 -3.07
N GLU A 47 12.57 -5.65 -3.93
CA GLU A 47 12.50 -4.22 -3.63
C GLU A 47 11.11 -3.79 -3.16
N ARG A 48 10.05 -4.21 -3.89
CA ARG A 48 8.66 -3.92 -3.49
C ARG A 48 8.33 -4.54 -2.13
N GLN A 49 8.79 -5.76 -1.88
CA GLN A 49 8.59 -6.40 -0.59
C GLN A 49 9.32 -5.65 0.54
N MET A 50 10.58 -5.24 0.33
CA MET A 50 11.32 -4.45 1.32
C MET A 50 10.66 -3.09 1.57
N ALA A 51 10.23 -2.38 0.53
CA ALA A 51 9.51 -1.12 0.66
C ALA A 51 8.19 -1.29 1.43
N TYR A 52 7.47 -2.39 1.17
CA TYR A 52 6.25 -2.72 1.90
C TYR A 52 6.52 -3.01 3.38
N GLN A 53 7.55 -3.80 3.69
CA GLN A 53 7.94 -4.08 5.09
C GLN A 53 8.38 -2.80 5.82
N ALA A 54 9.17 -1.95 5.17
CA ALA A 54 9.57 -0.66 5.72
C ALA A 54 8.36 0.24 5.98
N ARG A 55 7.37 0.21 5.09
CA ARG A 55 6.10 0.92 5.26
C ARG A 55 5.32 0.41 6.47
N VAL A 56 5.18 -0.89 6.65
CA VAL A 56 4.51 -1.48 7.81
C VAL A 56 5.21 -1.06 9.10
N ALA A 57 6.54 -1.21 9.16
CA ALA A 57 7.33 -0.81 10.32
C ALA A 57 7.21 0.69 10.65
N PHE A 58 7.22 1.54 9.61
CA PHE A 58 6.99 2.97 9.77
C PHE A 58 5.62 3.27 10.39
N LEU A 59 4.56 2.61 9.90
CA LEU A 59 3.21 2.81 10.42
C LEU A 59 3.10 2.38 11.89
N GLU A 60 3.70 1.24 12.26
CA GLU A 60 3.77 0.79 13.64
C GLU A 60 4.50 1.80 14.53
N GLN A 61 5.64 2.31 14.08
CA GLN A 61 6.43 3.29 14.84
C GLN A 61 5.67 4.61 15.03
N VAL A 62 5.02 5.12 13.98
CA VAL A 62 4.36 6.44 14.00
C VAL A 62 3.00 6.38 14.70
N TYR A 63 2.20 5.35 14.44
CA TYR A 63 0.83 5.26 14.94
C TYR A 63 0.65 4.32 16.14
N GLY A 64 1.68 3.58 16.52
CA GLY A 64 1.67 2.70 17.71
C GLY A 64 1.15 3.36 18.99
N PRO A 65 1.56 4.60 19.33
CA PRO A 65 1.02 5.30 20.50
C PRO A 65 -0.49 5.57 20.44
N VAL A 66 -1.04 5.80 19.24
CA VAL A 66 -2.49 5.98 19.05
C VAL A 66 -3.24 4.66 19.28
N GLU A 67 -2.70 3.56 18.76
CA GLU A 67 -3.24 2.20 19.00
C GLU A 67 -3.19 1.82 20.48
N GLU A 68 -2.13 2.19 21.20
CA GLU A 68 -2.03 2.00 22.65
C GLU A 68 -3.11 2.78 23.41
N LEU A 69 -3.23 4.09 23.17
CA LEU A 69 -4.27 4.91 23.78
C LEU A 69 -5.68 4.39 23.49
N ARG A 70 -5.93 3.91 22.26
CA ARG A 70 -7.19 3.28 21.87
C ARG A 70 -7.43 2.01 22.68
N ARG A 71 -6.46 1.09 22.76
CA ARG A 71 -6.58 -0.17 23.51
C ARG A 71 -6.81 0.06 25.01
N GLU A 72 -6.31 1.14 25.56
CA GLU A 72 -6.57 1.58 26.94
C GLU A 72 -7.96 2.23 27.13
N GLY A 73 -8.75 2.38 26.07
CA GLY A 73 -10.05 3.04 26.08
C GLY A 73 -9.98 4.57 26.14
N LYS A 74 -8.78 5.18 26.04
CA LYS A 74 -8.55 6.63 26.09
C LYS A 74 -8.84 7.29 24.73
N SER A 75 -10.06 7.08 24.23
CA SER A 75 -10.48 7.43 22.86
C SER A 75 -10.25 8.90 22.50
N GLN A 76 -10.53 9.83 23.42
CA GLN A 76 -10.32 11.26 23.18
C GLN A 76 -8.83 11.60 23.05
N GLN A 77 -7.97 11.00 23.87
CA GLN A 77 -6.52 11.21 23.79
C GLN A 77 -5.96 10.59 22.49
N ALA A 78 -6.45 9.42 22.10
CA ALA A 78 -6.10 8.78 20.84
C ALA A 78 -6.45 9.68 19.64
N LEU A 79 -7.66 10.27 19.61
CA LEU A 79 -8.06 11.21 18.55
C LEU A 79 -7.21 12.48 18.52
N LEU A 80 -6.90 13.06 19.68
CA LEU A 80 -6.03 14.24 19.76
C LEU A 80 -4.63 13.94 19.22
N MET A 81 -4.02 12.84 19.65
CA MET A 81 -2.71 12.41 19.16
C MET A 81 -2.76 12.15 17.64
N LEU A 82 -3.82 11.50 17.16
CA LEU A 82 -4.00 11.22 15.75
C LEU A 82 -4.13 12.50 14.91
N GLU A 83 -4.83 13.52 15.41
CA GLU A 83 -4.89 14.85 14.79
C GLU A 83 -3.51 15.51 14.73
N GLN A 84 -2.68 15.35 15.77
CA GLN A 84 -1.31 15.85 15.75
C GLN A 84 -0.47 15.15 14.67
N LEU A 85 -0.57 13.83 14.54
CA LEU A 85 0.13 13.07 13.51
C LEU A 85 -0.33 13.44 12.10
N ASN A 86 -1.64 13.65 11.89
CA ASN A 86 -2.20 14.01 10.60
C ASN A 86 -1.71 15.37 10.06
N ARG A 87 -1.17 16.25 10.91
CA ARG A 87 -0.51 17.49 10.44
C ARG A 87 0.82 17.23 9.75
N ASN A 88 1.53 16.18 10.16
CA ASN A 88 2.83 15.81 9.60
C ASN A 88 2.67 14.76 8.48
N TYR A 89 1.63 13.92 8.57
CA TYR A 89 1.36 12.81 7.66
C TYR A 89 -0.05 12.91 7.08
N ALA A 90 -0.35 14.04 6.44
CA ALA A 90 -1.65 14.29 5.85
C ALA A 90 -1.94 13.29 4.71
N GLY A 91 -3.17 12.78 4.65
CA GLY A 91 -3.58 11.85 3.60
C GLY A 91 -3.13 10.40 3.80
N GLU A 92 -2.54 10.07 4.95
CA GLU A 92 -2.15 8.70 5.29
C GLU A 92 -3.39 7.81 5.54
N ALA A 93 -3.51 6.69 4.81
CA ALA A 93 -4.63 5.76 4.96
C ALA A 93 -4.74 5.24 6.39
N HIS A 94 -3.60 4.89 7.02
CA HIS A 94 -3.57 4.33 8.37
C HIS A 94 -4.22 5.27 9.40
N GLY A 95 -4.01 6.58 9.24
CA GLY A 95 -4.62 7.57 10.11
C GLY A 95 -6.15 7.56 10.04
N PHE A 96 -6.72 7.49 8.83
CA PHE A 96 -8.17 7.41 8.65
C PHE A 96 -8.76 6.09 9.18
N ILE A 97 -8.03 4.98 9.02
CA ILE A 97 -8.46 3.67 9.53
C ILE A 97 -8.52 3.67 11.06
N LEU A 98 -7.49 4.19 11.73
CA LEU A 98 -7.50 4.34 13.20
C LEU A 98 -8.59 5.29 13.66
N GLN A 99 -8.80 6.41 12.95
CA GLN A 99 -9.89 7.31 13.25
C GLN A 99 -11.25 6.60 13.16
N GLY A 100 -11.44 5.74 12.15
CA GLY A 100 -12.62 4.91 12.00
C GLY A 100 -12.84 3.98 13.19
N MET A 101 -11.81 3.26 13.62
CA MET A 101 -11.85 2.37 14.77
C MET A 101 -12.21 3.11 16.07
N ILE A 102 -11.50 4.19 16.38
CA ILE A 102 -11.74 4.95 17.61
C ILE A 102 -13.16 5.53 17.63
N LEU A 103 -13.64 6.07 16.51
CA LEU A 103 -15.00 6.61 16.43
C LEU A 103 -16.07 5.52 16.52
N HIS A 104 -15.79 4.31 16.00
CA HIS A 104 -16.69 3.17 16.13
C HIS A 104 -16.83 2.75 17.59
N GLU A 105 -15.71 2.63 18.31
CA GLU A 105 -15.68 2.33 19.74
C GLU A 105 -16.40 3.39 20.59
N MET A 106 -16.41 4.65 20.15
CA MET A 106 -17.18 5.74 20.76
C MET A 106 -18.67 5.74 20.38
N GLY A 107 -19.13 4.83 19.51
CA GLY A 107 -20.51 4.75 19.03
C GLY A 107 -20.88 5.80 17.96
N VAL A 108 -19.91 6.52 17.41
CA VAL A 108 -20.13 7.59 16.41
C VAL A 108 -20.11 7.01 14.99
N LEU A 109 -21.09 6.14 14.71
CA LEU A 109 -21.14 5.30 13.50
C LEU A 109 -21.03 6.09 12.19
N ASP A 110 -21.74 7.23 12.07
CA ASP A 110 -21.77 8.04 10.85
C ASP A 110 -20.36 8.49 10.43
N ARG A 111 -19.58 8.96 11.42
CA ARG A 111 -18.22 9.45 11.19
C ARG A 111 -17.22 8.31 11.07
N ALA A 112 -17.41 7.22 11.83
CA ALA A 112 -16.59 6.03 11.74
C ALA A 112 -16.64 5.42 10.33
N ALA A 113 -17.84 5.25 9.77
CA ALA A 113 -18.03 4.76 8.40
C ALA A 113 -17.33 5.66 7.37
N ALA A 114 -17.48 6.98 7.50
CA ALA A 114 -16.83 7.93 6.60
C ALA A 114 -15.29 7.87 6.67
N SER A 115 -14.73 7.66 7.86
CA SER A 115 -13.28 7.53 8.05
C SER A 115 -12.74 6.21 7.48
N PHE A 116 -13.40 5.08 7.71
CA PHE A 116 -13.02 3.83 7.05
C PHE A 116 -13.08 3.93 5.53
N VAL A 117 -14.14 4.51 4.96
CA VAL A 117 -14.25 4.71 3.49
C VAL A 117 -13.07 5.53 2.96
N ARG A 118 -12.70 6.61 3.65
CA ARG A 118 -11.54 7.43 3.25
C ARG A 118 -10.24 6.62 3.28
N GLY A 119 -10.00 5.87 4.35
CA GLY A 119 -8.83 4.99 4.46
C GLY A 119 -8.77 3.95 3.32
N LEU A 120 -9.89 3.26 3.06
CA LEU A 120 -9.96 2.23 2.01
C LEU A 120 -9.84 2.77 0.59
N ARG A 121 -10.22 4.02 0.34
CA ARG A 121 -10.01 4.66 -0.97
C ARG A 121 -8.55 5.00 -1.22
N ILE A 122 -7.76 5.20 -0.16
CA ILE A 122 -6.32 5.48 -0.26
C ILE A 122 -5.54 4.17 -0.33
N ASN A 123 -5.89 3.19 0.51
CA ASN A 123 -5.26 1.88 0.49
C ASN A 123 -6.30 0.77 0.75
N GLY A 124 -6.49 -0.13 -0.21
CA GLY A 124 -7.39 -1.28 -0.13
C GLY A 124 -6.88 -2.43 0.74
N ASP A 125 -5.59 -2.48 1.08
CA ASP A 125 -4.96 -3.57 1.82
C ASP A 125 -5.58 -3.81 3.20
N TYR A 126 -6.26 -2.81 3.77
CA TYR A 126 -6.92 -2.93 5.07
C TYR A 126 -8.12 -3.89 5.06
N VAL A 127 -8.66 -4.26 3.90
CA VAL A 127 -9.70 -5.31 3.78
C VAL A 127 -9.18 -6.63 3.22
N ASP A 128 -7.94 -6.66 2.73
CA ASP A 128 -7.27 -7.88 2.30
C ASP A 128 -6.92 -8.72 3.55
N GLN A 129 -7.26 -10.01 3.52
CA GLN A 129 -6.98 -10.95 4.60
C GLN A 129 -5.49 -11.33 4.66
N ARG A 130 -4.76 -11.19 3.55
CA ARG A 130 -3.34 -11.54 3.45
C ARG A 130 -2.42 -10.38 3.86
N SER A 131 -2.97 -9.18 4.00
CA SER A 131 -2.23 -7.99 4.39
C SER A 131 -1.92 -8.00 5.90
N PRO A 132 -0.67 -7.73 6.32
CA PRO A 132 -0.35 -7.50 7.73
C PRO A 132 -1.04 -6.25 8.31
N LEU A 133 -1.50 -5.33 7.45
CA LEU A 133 -2.24 -4.14 7.87
C LEU A 133 -3.76 -4.37 7.97
N THR A 134 -4.22 -5.61 7.79
CA THR A 134 -5.65 -5.91 7.75
C THR A 134 -6.38 -5.37 8.98
N ARG A 135 -7.53 -4.74 8.70
CA ARG A 135 -8.52 -4.25 9.68
C ARG A 135 -9.93 -4.75 9.31
N ARG A 136 -9.97 -5.85 8.54
CA ARG A 136 -11.19 -6.45 8.02
C ARG A 136 -12.21 -6.74 9.11
N ALA A 137 -11.78 -7.29 10.26
CA ALA A 137 -12.67 -7.62 11.37
C ALA A 137 -13.33 -6.38 11.98
N GLN A 138 -12.57 -5.30 12.16
CA GLN A 138 -13.08 -4.04 12.71
C GLN A 138 -14.06 -3.37 11.73
N ILE A 139 -13.75 -3.39 10.43
CA ILE A 139 -14.62 -2.83 9.39
C ILE A 139 -15.90 -3.67 9.28
N GLN A 140 -15.80 -5.00 9.37
CA GLN A 140 -16.97 -5.89 9.37
C GLN A 140 -17.89 -5.60 10.57
N ALA A 141 -17.32 -5.45 11.77
CA ALA A 141 -18.11 -5.12 12.96
C ALA A 141 -18.89 -3.79 12.79
N LEU A 142 -18.27 -2.77 12.19
CA LEU A 142 -18.98 -1.52 11.87
C LEU A 142 -20.05 -1.72 10.81
N VAL A 143 -19.82 -2.55 9.79
CA VAL A 143 -20.82 -2.83 8.75
C VAL A 143 -22.03 -3.53 9.34
N ASP A 144 -21.81 -4.54 10.18
CA ASP A 144 -22.88 -5.31 10.83
C ASP A 144 -23.73 -4.39 11.72
N GLU A 145 -23.11 -3.57 12.57
CA GLU A 145 -23.82 -2.62 13.42
C GLU A 145 -24.47 -1.48 12.62
N GLY A 146 -23.76 -0.96 11.63
CA GLY A 146 -24.15 0.19 10.83
C GLY A 146 -25.34 -0.11 9.93
N HIS A 147 -25.46 -1.33 9.40
CA HIS A 147 -26.55 -1.73 8.52
C HIS A 147 -27.90 -1.52 9.23
N ASP A 148 -28.06 -2.06 10.44
CA ASP A 148 -29.32 -2.01 11.16
C ASP A 148 -29.62 -0.61 11.68
N ARG A 149 -28.65 -0.01 12.38
CA ARG A 149 -28.85 1.27 13.08
C ARG A 149 -29.00 2.43 12.12
N LEU A 150 -28.18 2.49 11.07
CA LEU A 150 -28.24 3.59 10.09
C LEU A 150 -29.42 3.43 9.13
N ALA A 151 -29.80 2.21 8.75
CA ALA A 151 -31.01 2.02 7.95
C ALA A 151 -32.28 2.39 8.71
N ALA A 152 -32.38 2.05 10.00
CA ALA A 152 -33.49 2.48 10.84
C ALA A 152 -33.55 4.02 10.95
N ARG A 153 -32.41 4.66 11.23
CA ARG A 153 -32.32 6.13 11.30
C ARG A 153 -32.66 6.81 9.97
N ALA A 154 -32.23 6.24 8.84
CA ALA A 154 -32.51 6.75 7.51
C ALA A 154 -34.01 6.65 7.17
N ARG A 155 -34.66 5.53 7.51
CA ARG A 155 -36.12 5.38 7.34
C ARG A 155 -36.92 6.36 8.18
N ALA A 156 -36.47 6.64 9.41
CA ALA A 156 -37.12 7.61 10.28
C ALA A 156 -36.90 9.06 9.84
N ASN A 157 -35.80 9.35 9.13
CA ASN A 157 -35.42 10.70 8.69
C ASN A 157 -34.93 10.67 7.23
N PRO A 158 -35.81 10.39 6.25
CA PRO A 158 -35.41 10.18 4.85
C PRO A 158 -34.78 11.43 4.23
N ASP A 159 -35.16 12.62 4.71
CA ASP A 159 -34.66 13.90 4.21
C ASP A 159 -33.34 14.33 4.87
N ASN A 160 -32.77 13.54 5.78
CA ASN A 160 -31.50 13.87 6.40
C ASN A 160 -30.32 13.35 5.54
N PRO A 161 -29.62 14.24 4.79
CA PRO A 161 -28.58 13.82 3.84
C PRO A 161 -27.37 13.17 4.53
N SER A 162 -27.10 13.50 5.79
CA SER A 162 -25.96 12.96 6.53
C SER A 162 -26.14 11.48 6.87
N ILE A 163 -27.36 11.07 7.27
CA ILE A 163 -27.68 9.68 7.60
C ILE A 163 -27.69 8.84 6.31
N VAL A 164 -28.25 9.38 5.22
CA VAL A 164 -28.23 8.71 3.91
C VAL A 164 -26.79 8.52 3.42
N ALA A 165 -25.91 9.52 3.61
CA ALA A 165 -24.50 9.39 3.28
C ALA A 165 -23.78 8.34 4.13
N ALA A 166 -24.05 8.29 5.44
CA ALA A 166 -23.50 7.28 6.34
C ALA A 166 -23.92 5.86 5.92
N LEU A 167 -25.19 5.66 5.56
CA LEU A 167 -25.69 4.38 5.07
C LEU A 167 -25.01 3.97 3.75
N ARG A 168 -24.82 4.91 2.81
CA ARG A 168 -24.03 4.64 1.59
C ARG A 168 -22.59 4.23 1.89
N ASN A 169 -21.96 4.84 2.89
CA ASN A 169 -20.62 4.45 3.32
C ASN A 169 -20.60 3.01 3.84
N VAL A 170 -21.60 2.60 4.64
CA VAL A 170 -21.72 1.20 5.09
C VAL A 170 -21.84 0.24 3.91
N TYR A 171 -22.68 0.55 2.91
CA TYR A 171 -22.79 -0.30 1.72
C TYR A 171 -21.50 -0.38 0.91
N TYR A 172 -20.75 0.73 0.80
CA TYR A 172 -19.43 0.72 0.18
C TYR A 172 -18.48 -0.23 0.94
N LEU A 173 -18.42 -0.13 2.27
CA LEU A 173 -17.57 -0.98 3.10
C LEU A 173 -17.96 -2.46 2.97
N GLN A 174 -19.27 -2.76 2.96
CA GLN A 174 -19.79 -4.11 2.73
C GLN A 174 -19.33 -4.68 1.37
N SER A 175 -19.41 -3.88 0.30
CA SER A 175 -18.95 -4.27 -1.03
C SER A 175 -17.44 -4.54 -1.07
N ARG A 176 -16.62 -3.70 -0.43
CA ARG A 176 -15.17 -3.92 -0.32
C ARG A 176 -14.83 -5.16 0.47
N LEU A 177 -15.55 -5.44 1.56
CA LEU A 177 -15.37 -6.66 2.34
C LEU A 177 -15.75 -7.91 1.55
N ALA A 178 -16.79 -7.87 0.71
CA ALA A 178 -17.18 -8.99 -0.14
C ALA A 178 -16.14 -9.37 -1.22
N GLY A 179 -15.03 -8.63 -1.33
CA GLY A 179 -14.01 -8.85 -2.35
C GLY A 179 -14.41 -8.28 -3.70
N GLY A 180 -15.12 -7.13 -3.70
CA GLY A 180 -15.56 -6.43 -4.91
C GLY A 180 -14.47 -6.48 -5.97
N CYS A 181 -14.77 -7.22 -7.04
CA CYS A 181 -13.81 -7.64 -8.05
C CYS A 181 -13.06 -6.44 -8.61
N GLU A 182 -11.75 -6.42 -8.42
CA GLU A 182 -10.80 -5.71 -9.25
C GLU A 182 -10.03 -6.74 -10.08
#